data_AF-A0A5C5W4P7-F1
#
_entry.id   AF-A0A5C5W4P7-F1
#
_cell.length_a   1.000
_cell.length_b   1.000
_cell.length_c   1.000
_cell.angle_alpha   90.00
_cell.angle_beta   90.00
_cell.angle_gamma   90.00
#
_symmetry.space_group_name_H-M   'P 1'
#
loop_
_entity.id
_entity.type
_entity.pdbx_description
1 polymer ?
#
loop_
_entity_poly.entity_id
_entity_poly.type
_entity_poly.pdbx_seq_one_letter_code
_entity_poly.pdbx_strand_id
1 'polypeptide(L)'
;MGASEGASEAFHRFLRRVWQRDIRPLLSGVQADRRARYARAGGKAAAAAGLLLDGALRLRGRPFTRFLTVMGSSLGAIAPDVFEWDLFARLKPEQRSAAEGRVERAARELPDAEALALFELSPSATRDDLRSAWRGAAQRWHPDKAPDEQQRAEHQVRFLTYQAAYERLTEAFDEGRLPI
;
A
#
# COMPACT_ATOMS: atom_id res chain seq x y z
N MET A 1 -10.73 -23.36 7.33
CA MET A 1 -11.08 -21.94 7.21
C MET A 1 -9.79 -21.10 7.13
N GLY A 2 -8.94 -21.35 6.13
CA GLY A 2 -7.57 -20.78 6.09
C GLY A 2 -7.01 -20.54 4.68
N ALA A 3 -7.85 -20.55 3.63
CA ALA A 3 -7.41 -20.30 2.26
C ALA A 3 -7.29 -18.79 1.97
N SER A 4 -8.23 -17.97 2.45
CA SER A 4 -8.33 -16.53 2.12
C SER A 4 -7.26 -15.62 2.76
N GLU A 5 -6.49 -16.12 3.72
CA GLU A 5 -5.38 -15.35 4.31
C GLU A 5 -4.18 -15.30 3.34
N GLY A 6 -4.02 -16.32 2.48
CA GLY A 6 -2.89 -16.46 1.56
C GLY A 6 -2.85 -15.41 0.45
N ALA A 7 -3.95 -15.19 -0.30
CA ALA A 7 -4.00 -14.16 -1.35
C ALA A 7 -3.89 -12.77 -0.74
N SER A 8 -4.51 -12.60 0.43
CA SER A 8 -4.40 -11.36 1.18
C SER A 8 -2.93 -11.07 1.47
N GLU A 9 -2.17 -12.02 2.00
CA GLU A 9 -0.76 -11.81 2.31
C GLU A 9 0.12 -11.58 1.06
N ALA A 10 -0.08 -12.36 -0.01
CA ALA A 10 0.65 -12.19 -1.27
C ALA A 10 0.41 -10.78 -1.86
N PHE A 11 -0.85 -10.33 -1.84
CA PHE A 11 -1.24 -9.01 -2.27
C PHE A 11 -0.63 -7.90 -1.40
N HIS A 12 -0.66 -8.04 -0.07
CA HIS A 12 -0.04 -7.08 0.84
C HIS A 12 1.47 -6.98 0.62
N ARG A 13 2.15 -8.11 0.41
CA ARG A 13 3.59 -8.15 0.10
C ARG A 13 3.89 -7.43 -1.22
N PHE A 14 3.08 -7.69 -2.26
CA PHE A 14 3.18 -6.98 -3.53
C PHE A 14 3.01 -5.47 -3.36
N LEU A 15 1.90 -5.04 -2.75
CA LEU A 15 1.61 -3.63 -2.55
C LEU A 15 2.68 -2.92 -1.74
N ARG A 16 3.19 -3.55 -0.67
CA ARG A 16 4.25 -2.97 0.17
C ARG A 16 5.49 -2.66 -0.67
N ARG A 17 5.89 -3.58 -1.56
CA ARG A 17 7.04 -3.40 -2.46
C ARG A 17 6.80 -2.28 -3.47
N VAL A 18 5.65 -2.27 -4.15
CA VAL A 18 5.30 -1.22 -5.12
C VAL A 18 5.20 0.14 -4.44
N TRP A 19 4.62 0.21 -3.25
CA TRP A 19 4.51 1.44 -2.50
C TRP A 19 5.87 2.03 -2.15
N GLN A 20 6.78 1.20 -1.63
CA GLN A 20 8.11 1.65 -1.25
C GLN A 20 8.95 2.08 -2.46
N ARG A 21 8.87 1.33 -3.56
CA ARG A 21 9.73 1.54 -4.73
C ARG A 21 9.20 2.62 -5.67
N ASP A 22 7.89 2.62 -5.94
CA ASP A 22 7.32 3.35 -7.07
C ASP A 22 6.39 4.49 -6.66
N ILE A 23 5.60 4.33 -5.59
CA ILE A 23 4.60 5.32 -5.18
C ILE A 23 5.18 6.35 -4.19
N ARG A 24 5.90 5.90 -3.16
CA ARG A 24 6.48 6.78 -2.13
C ARG A 24 7.38 7.89 -2.71
N PRO A 25 8.20 7.66 -3.76
CA PRO A 25 8.96 8.73 -4.40
C PRO A 25 8.07 9.82 -5.03
N LEU A 26 6.93 9.46 -5.61
CA LEU A 26 5.97 10.43 -6.18
C LEU A 26 5.38 11.33 -5.09
N LEU A 27 5.24 10.80 -3.87
CA LEU A 27 4.74 11.54 -2.71
C LEU A 27 5.81 12.38 -2.02
N SER A 28 7.10 12.12 -2.26
CA SER A 28 8.21 12.81 -1.58
C SER A 28 8.22 14.32 -1.84
N GLY A 29 7.80 14.78 -3.03
CA GLY A 29 7.61 16.20 -3.34
C GLY A 29 6.48 16.87 -2.55
N VAL A 30 5.36 16.17 -2.34
CA VAL A 30 4.20 16.65 -1.56
C VAL A 30 4.47 16.58 -0.04
N GLN A 31 5.23 15.57 0.39
CA GLN A 31 5.63 15.41 1.79
C GLN A 31 6.72 16.39 2.22
N ALA A 32 7.57 16.89 1.32
CA ALA A 32 8.58 17.90 1.65
C ALA A 32 7.94 19.20 2.18
N ASP A 33 6.88 19.68 1.52
CA ASP A 33 6.10 20.85 1.95
C ASP A 33 5.37 20.61 3.28
N ARG A 34 4.84 19.40 3.48
CA ARG A 34 4.23 19.02 4.77
C ARG A 34 5.28 18.94 5.87
N ARG A 35 6.45 18.35 5.64
CA ARG A 35 7.56 18.32 6.62
C ARG A 35 8.01 19.73 6.96
N ALA A 36 8.08 20.64 6.01
CA ALA A 36 8.40 22.05 6.26
C ALA A 36 7.34 22.74 7.13
N ARG A 37 6.04 22.49 6.89
CA ARG A 37 4.95 23.05 7.70
C ARG A 37 4.85 22.41 9.09
N TYR A 38 4.97 21.09 9.20
CA TYR A 38 4.99 20.36 10.48
C TYR A 38 6.27 20.63 11.27
N ALA A 39 7.42 20.89 10.65
CA ALA A 39 8.61 21.35 11.35
C ALA A 39 8.39 22.76 11.95
N ARG A 40 7.71 23.66 11.22
CA ARG A 40 7.37 25.01 11.71
C ARG A 40 6.28 25.03 12.77
N ALA A 41 5.28 24.14 12.67
CA ALA A 41 4.17 24.04 13.63
C ALA A 41 4.53 23.16 14.85
N GLY A 42 5.19 22.03 14.60
CA GLY A 42 5.68 21.09 15.61
C GLY A 42 6.77 21.68 16.49
N GLY A 43 7.62 22.57 15.96
CA GLY A 43 8.57 23.33 16.79
C GLY A 43 7.88 24.23 17.83
N LYS A 44 6.68 24.76 17.52
CA LYS A 44 5.90 25.61 18.45
C LYS A 44 5.09 24.77 19.44
N ALA A 45 4.49 23.67 18.98
CA ALA A 45 3.72 22.76 19.83
C ALA A 45 4.62 21.97 20.79
N ALA A 46 5.81 21.52 20.36
CA ALA A 46 6.78 20.83 21.21
C ALA A 46 7.41 21.77 22.26
N ALA A 47 7.60 23.06 21.94
CA ALA A 47 8.04 24.05 22.92
C ALA A 47 6.97 24.30 24.00
N ALA A 48 5.70 24.37 23.61
CA ALA A 48 4.60 24.57 24.54
C ALA A 48 4.31 23.31 25.41
N ALA A 49 4.32 22.13 24.80
CA ALA A 49 4.15 20.86 25.51
C ALA A 49 5.35 20.54 26.43
N GLY A 50 6.57 20.90 26.01
CA GLY A 50 7.77 20.80 26.83
C GLY A 50 7.68 21.69 28.08
N LEU A 51 7.25 22.94 27.95
CA LEU A 51 7.08 23.86 29.08
C LEU A 51 5.98 23.43 30.07
N LEU A 52 4.88 22.87 29.57
CA LEU A 52 3.78 22.38 30.43
C LEU A 52 4.13 21.08 31.18
N LEU A 53 4.84 20.16 30.53
CA LEU A 53 5.33 18.94 31.18
C LEU A 53 6.47 19.20 32.17
N ASP A 54 7.35 20.18 31.88
CA ASP A 54 8.47 20.55 32.77
C ASP A 54 7.97 21.26 34.05
N GLY A 55 6.87 22.02 33.94
CA GLY A 55 6.20 22.64 35.09
C GLY A 55 5.40 21.66 35.95
N ALA A 56 4.72 20.68 35.34
CA ALA A 56 3.87 19.73 36.06
C ALA A 56 4.66 18.61 36.76
N LEU A 57 5.84 18.23 36.25
CA LEU A 57 6.58 17.07 36.74
C LEU A 57 7.87 17.39 37.51
N ARG A 58 8.29 18.67 37.59
CA ARG A 58 9.56 19.09 38.24
C ARG A 58 10.77 18.25 37.77
N LEU A 59 10.77 17.78 36.52
CA LEU A 59 11.83 16.92 35.97
C LEU A 59 13.01 17.75 35.46
N ARG A 60 13.60 18.51 36.38
CA ARG A 60 14.81 19.31 36.12
C ARG A 60 15.97 18.35 35.80
N GLY A 61 16.36 18.28 34.53
CA GLY A 61 17.69 17.85 34.11
C GLY A 61 17.94 16.36 33.84
N ARG A 62 16.97 15.58 33.33
CA ARG A 62 17.24 14.19 32.89
C ARG A 62 17.09 13.97 31.37
N PRO A 63 17.99 13.18 30.74
CA PRO A 63 18.16 13.08 29.28
C PRO A 63 17.02 12.38 28.51
N PHE A 64 15.95 11.97 29.19
CA PHE A 64 14.87 11.17 28.60
C PHE A 64 13.94 11.96 27.67
N THR A 65 13.90 13.29 27.77
CA THR A 65 13.02 14.14 26.94
C THR A 65 13.48 14.23 25.49
N ARG A 66 14.78 14.11 25.20
CA ARG A 66 15.29 14.04 23.81
C ARG A 66 14.86 12.77 23.08
N PHE A 67 14.62 11.67 23.80
CA PHE A 67 14.23 10.40 23.20
C PHE A 67 12.80 10.42 22.65
N LEU A 68 11.87 11.11 23.33
CA LEU A 68 10.48 11.22 22.89
C LEU A 68 10.30 12.18 21.68
N THR A 69 11.15 13.21 21.56
CA THR A 69 11.14 14.09 20.37
C THR A 69 11.63 13.38 19.11
N VAL A 70 12.58 12.45 19.23
CA VAL A 70 13.08 11.65 18.09
C VAL A 70 12.11 10.52 17.72
N MET A 71 11.35 10.00 18.67
CA MET A 71 10.31 9.00 18.41
C MET A 71 9.03 9.59 17.78
N GLY A 72 8.66 10.84 18.10
CA GLY A 72 7.50 11.51 17.49
C GLY A 72 7.61 11.71 15.97
N SER A 73 8.83 11.87 15.43
CA SER A 73 9.09 11.94 13.98
C SER A 73 9.15 10.57 13.29
N SER A 74 9.22 9.49 14.06
CA SER A 74 9.45 8.13 13.57
C SER A 74 8.19 7.24 13.65
N LEU A 75 7.12 7.70 14.31
CA LEU A 75 5.85 6.98 14.38
C LEU A 75 5.07 6.92 13.06
N GLY A 76 5.48 7.70 12.03
CA GLY A 76 5.03 7.49 10.65
C GLY A 76 5.79 6.37 9.89
N ALA A 77 6.74 5.69 10.55
CA ALA A 77 7.54 4.62 9.98
C ALA A 77 7.32 3.26 10.66
N ILE A 78 6.46 3.18 11.68
CA ILE A 78 6.19 1.94 12.45
C ILE A 78 4.69 1.84 12.75
N ALA A 79 3.87 1.77 11.70
CA ALA A 79 2.56 1.14 11.78
C ALA A 79 2.62 -0.10 10.87
N PRO A 80 2.47 -1.32 11.40
CA PRO A 80 2.39 -2.51 10.58
C PRO A 80 1.07 -2.45 9.80
N ASP A 81 1.16 -2.61 8.49
CA ASP A 81 0.07 -3.09 7.61
C ASP A 81 -1.14 -2.20 7.34
N VAL A 82 -1.22 -0.99 7.90
CA VAL A 82 -2.19 0.00 7.40
C VAL A 82 -1.57 0.69 6.20
N PHE A 83 -1.64 0.06 5.04
CA PHE A 83 -1.54 0.81 3.78
C PHE A 83 -2.53 1.98 3.90
N GLU A 84 -2.03 3.21 3.91
CA GLU A 84 -2.88 4.39 4.09
C GLU A 84 -3.70 4.61 2.82
N TRP A 85 -4.73 3.79 2.59
CA TRP A 85 -5.73 3.97 1.54
C TRP A 85 -6.31 5.39 1.60
N ASP A 86 -6.39 5.96 2.81
CA ASP A 86 -6.67 7.36 3.07
C ASP A 86 -5.74 8.34 2.35
N LEU A 87 -4.42 8.09 2.32
CA LEU A 87 -3.50 8.92 1.58
C LEU A 87 -3.72 8.79 0.08
N PHE A 88 -3.98 7.57 -0.39
CA PHE A 88 -4.23 7.32 -1.82
C PHE A 88 -5.53 7.99 -2.30
N ALA A 89 -6.60 7.89 -1.51
CA ALA A 89 -7.88 8.54 -1.77
C ALA A 89 -7.73 10.07 -1.83
N ARG A 90 -6.83 10.64 -1.02
CA ARG A 90 -6.54 12.09 -0.97
C ARG A 90 -5.58 12.57 -2.07
N LEU A 91 -5.05 11.69 -2.93
CA LEU A 91 -4.20 12.11 -4.05
C LEU A 91 -5.00 12.90 -5.08
N LYS A 92 -4.35 13.88 -5.70
CA LYS A 92 -4.92 14.57 -6.87
C LYS A 92 -5.15 13.56 -8.01
N PRO A 93 -6.13 13.77 -8.89
CA PRO A 93 -6.44 12.85 -9.99
C PRO A 93 -5.20 12.45 -10.81
N GLU A 94 -4.34 13.41 -11.17
CA GLU A 94 -3.10 13.16 -11.92
C GLU A 94 -2.13 12.22 -11.19
N GLN A 95 -1.97 12.41 -9.87
CA GLN A 95 -1.10 11.58 -9.03
C GLN A 95 -1.67 10.19 -8.84
N ARG A 96 -3.00 10.09 -8.75
CA ARG A 96 -3.72 8.83 -8.65
C ARG A 96 -3.51 8.01 -9.92
N SER A 97 -3.75 8.59 -11.10
CA SER A 97 -3.52 7.93 -12.39
C SER A 97 -2.05 7.52 -12.57
N ALA A 98 -1.10 8.38 -12.16
CA ALA A 98 0.31 8.02 -12.18
C ALA A 98 0.64 6.84 -11.26
N ALA A 99 0.05 6.78 -10.06
CA ALA A 99 0.25 5.68 -9.14
C ALA A 99 -0.42 4.38 -9.61
N GLU A 100 -1.64 4.46 -10.14
CA GLU A 100 -2.36 3.34 -10.77
C GLU A 100 -1.55 2.71 -11.90
N GLY A 101 -1.03 3.52 -12.83
CA GLY A 101 -0.19 3.00 -13.92
C GLY A 101 1.13 2.37 -13.45
N ARG A 102 1.64 2.75 -12.27
CA ARG A 102 2.82 2.11 -11.66
C ARG A 102 2.47 0.76 -11.05
N VAL A 103 1.33 0.67 -10.37
CA VAL A 103 0.81 -0.60 -9.83
C VAL A 103 0.57 -1.58 -10.96
N GLU A 104 -0.12 -1.15 -12.02
CA GLU A 104 -0.41 -1.97 -13.19
C GLU A 104 0.88 -2.50 -13.84
N ARG A 105 1.86 -1.62 -14.07
CA ARG A 105 3.17 -2.02 -14.60
C ARG A 105 3.88 -3.02 -13.70
N ALA A 106 3.94 -2.74 -12.40
CA ALA A 106 4.60 -3.63 -11.45
C ALA A 106 3.94 -5.01 -11.39
N ALA A 107 2.60 -5.08 -11.53
CA ALA A 107 1.87 -6.34 -11.60
C ALA A 107 2.17 -7.12 -12.89
N ARG A 108 2.29 -6.44 -14.05
CA ARG A 108 2.70 -7.07 -15.31
C ARG A 108 4.14 -7.62 -15.30
N GLU A 109 4.99 -7.10 -14.42
CA GLU A 109 6.39 -7.52 -14.27
C GLU A 109 6.59 -8.60 -13.18
N LEU A 110 5.52 -9.04 -12.49
CA LEU A 110 5.63 -10.01 -11.40
C LEU A 110 6.16 -11.37 -11.88
N PRO A 111 7.02 -12.07 -11.13
CA PRO A 111 7.32 -13.48 -11.42
C PRO A 111 6.04 -14.32 -11.43
N ASP A 112 5.96 -15.34 -12.30
CA ASP A 112 4.73 -16.12 -12.51
C ASP A 112 4.23 -16.77 -11.20
N ALA A 113 5.14 -17.26 -10.36
CA ALA A 113 4.81 -17.83 -9.05
C ALA A 113 4.17 -16.79 -8.10
N GLU A 114 4.63 -15.54 -8.14
CA GLU A 114 4.04 -14.46 -7.33
C GLU A 114 2.69 -14.03 -7.90
N ALA A 115 2.55 -13.97 -9.23
CA ALA A 115 1.29 -13.66 -9.88
C ALA A 115 0.23 -14.75 -9.61
N LEU A 116 0.59 -16.04 -9.62
CA LEU A 116 -0.28 -17.14 -9.21
C LEU A 116 -0.67 -17.02 -7.73
N ALA A 117 0.27 -16.65 -6.86
CA ALA A 117 0.00 -16.46 -5.44
C ALA A 117 -1.01 -15.34 -5.16
N LEU A 118 -1.09 -14.30 -6.01
CA LEU A 118 -2.15 -13.29 -5.90
C LEU A 118 -3.55 -13.90 -6.02
N PHE A 119 -3.70 -14.93 -6.85
CA PHE A 119 -4.94 -15.66 -7.08
C PHE A 119 -5.12 -16.88 -6.16
N GLU A 120 -4.24 -17.10 -5.18
CA GLU A 120 -4.22 -18.33 -4.35
C GLU A 120 -4.03 -19.61 -5.19
N LEU A 121 -3.37 -19.51 -6.35
CA LEU A 121 -3.16 -20.63 -7.25
C LEU A 121 -1.80 -21.29 -7.02
N SER A 122 -1.79 -22.62 -7.14
CA SER A 122 -0.57 -23.44 -7.18
C SER A 122 0.13 -23.26 -8.53
N PRO A 123 1.46 -23.48 -8.62
CA PRO A 123 2.17 -23.63 -9.90
C PRO A 123 1.60 -24.71 -10.82
N SER A 124 0.83 -25.65 -10.27
CA SER A 124 0.11 -26.70 -11.02
C SER A 124 -1.30 -26.30 -11.46
N ALA A 125 -1.72 -25.05 -11.23
CA ALA A 125 -3.05 -24.58 -11.59
C ALA A 125 -3.23 -24.49 -13.11
N THR A 126 -4.41 -24.85 -13.57
CA THR A 126 -4.76 -24.82 -15.00
C THR A 126 -5.22 -23.45 -15.45
N ARG A 127 -5.34 -23.25 -16.77
CA ARG A 127 -5.91 -22.01 -17.32
C ARG A 127 -7.35 -21.75 -16.87
N ASP A 128 -8.14 -22.82 -16.67
CA ASP A 128 -9.52 -22.69 -16.20
C ASP A 128 -9.58 -22.27 -14.73
N ASP A 129 -8.65 -22.72 -13.89
CA ASP A 129 -8.52 -22.26 -12.51
C ASP A 129 -8.22 -20.75 -12.45
N LEU A 130 -7.28 -20.28 -13.29
CA LEU A 130 -7.00 -18.86 -13.42
C LEU A 130 -8.24 -18.06 -13.84
N ARG A 131 -8.96 -18.53 -14.86
CA ARG A 131 -10.15 -17.85 -15.36
C ARG A 131 -11.24 -17.76 -14.29
N SER A 132 -11.42 -18.83 -13.51
CA SER A 132 -12.35 -18.86 -12.39
C SER A 132 -11.96 -17.86 -11.30
N ALA A 133 -10.69 -17.88 -10.88
CA ALA A 133 -10.16 -16.97 -9.86
C ALA A 133 -10.25 -15.50 -10.29
N TRP A 134 -9.93 -15.20 -11.56
CA TRP A 134 -10.08 -13.86 -12.13
C TRP A 134 -11.51 -13.35 -12.09
N ARG A 135 -12.50 -14.15 -12.51
CA ARG A 135 -13.91 -13.75 -12.44
C ARG A 135 -14.34 -13.42 -11.01
N GLY A 136 -13.92 -14.24 -10.04
CA GLY A 136 -14.19 -13.99 -8.62
C GLY A 136 -13.57 -12.68 -8.13
N ALA A 137 -12.29 -12.45 -8.45
CA ALA A 137 -11.57 -11.24 -8.09
C ALA A 137 -12.19 -9.99 -8.74
N ALA A 138 -12.45 -10.04 -10.06
CA ALA A 138 -13.07 -8.95 -10.80
C ALA A 138 -14.47 -8.62 -10.25
N GLN A 139 -15.29 -9.63 -9.96
CA GLN A 139 -16.62 -9.44 -9.40
C GLN A 139 -16.57 -8.86 -7.98
N ARG A 140 -15.53 -9.15 -7.19
CA ARG A 140 -15.39 -8.63 -5.82
C ARG A 140 -14.85 -7.20 -5.79
N TRP A 141 -13.84 -6.93 -6.60
CA TRP A 141 -13.04 -5.71 -6.51
C TRP A 141 -13.36 -4.67 -7.58
N HIS A 142 -14.36 -4.90 -8.45
CA HIS A 142 -14.79 -3.89 -9.44
C HIS A 142 -15.06 -2.54 -8.76
N PRO A 143 -14.59 -1.41 -9.35
CA PRO A 143 -14.75 -0.08 -8.75
C PRO A 143 -16.23 0.31 -8.54
N ASP A 144 -17.14 -0.17 -9.39
CA ASP A 144 -18.59 0.09 -9.25
C ASP A 144 -19.24 -0.59 -8.04
N LYS A 145 -18.54 -1.56 -7.43
CA LYS A 145 -19.00 -2.25 -6.23
C LYS A 145 -18.40 -1.70 -4.95
N ALA A 146 -17.62 -0.63 -5.05
CA ALA A 146 -17.12 0.06 -3.89
C ALA A 146 -18.29 0.68 -3.10
N PRO A 147 -18.37 0.45 -1.78
CA PRO A 147 -19.46 0.98 -0.95
C PRO A 147 -19.41 2.50 -0.78
N ASP A 148 -18.22 3.10 -0.88
CA ASP A 148 -18.00 4.54 -0.78
C ASP A 148 -16.79 5.00 -1.61
N GLU A 149 -16.63 6.32 -1.77
CA GLU A 149 -15.54 6.93 -2.54
C GLU A 149 -14.15 6.67 -1.92
N GLN A 150 -14.08 6.46 -0.61
CA GLN A 150 -12.84 6.19 0.12
C GLN A 150 -12.32 4.78 -0.20
N GLN A 151 -13.23 3.81 -0.30
CA GLN A 151 -12.96 2.42 -0.67
C GLN A 151 -12.86 2.22 -2.19
N ARG A 152 -13.40 3.16 -3.00
CA ARG A 152 -13.26 3.12 -4.47
C ARG A 152 -11.81 3.09 -4.92
N ALA A 153 -10.94 3.82 -4.23
CA ALA A 153 -9.50 3.79 -4.44
C ALA A 153 -8.88 2.40 -4.21
N GLU A 154 -9.26 1.73 -3.13
CA GLU A 154 -8.78 0.37 -2.83
C GLU A 154 -9.27 -0.63 -3.88
N HIS A 155 -10.56 -0.58 -4.21
CA HIS A 155 -11.16 -1.43 -5.24
C HIS A 155 -10.46 -1.25 -6.58
N GLN A 156 -10.22 -0.02 -7.00
CA GLN A 156 -9.51 0.30 -8.23
C GLN A 156 -8.10 -0.29 -8.25
N VAL A 157 -7.30 -0.08 -7.20
CA VAL A 157 -5.92 -0.61 -7.12
C VAL A 157 -5.90 -2.13 -7.13
N ARG A 158 -6.80 -2.77 -6.37
CA ARG A 158 -6.95 -4.23 -6.37
C ARG A 158 -7.33 -4.74 -7.75
N PHE A 159 -8.34 -4.15 -8.36
CA PHE A 159 -8.83 -4.54 -9.68
C PHE A 159 -7.71 -4.46 -10.73
N LEU A 160 -7.00 -3.33 -10.81
CA LEU A 160 -5.86 -3.15 -11.72
C LEU A 160 -4.75 -4.19 -11.48
N THR A 161 -4.45 -4.48 -10.21
CA THR A 161 -3.44 -5.48 -9.85
C THR A 161 -3.83 -6.86 -10.37
N TYR A 162 -5.07 -7.29 -10.10
CA TYR A 162 -5.57 -8.58 -10.57
C TYR A 162 -5.67 -8.65 -12.08
N GLN A 163 -6.09 -7.57 -12.74
CA GLN A 163 -6.22 -7.52 -14.20
C GLN A 163 -4.85 -7.70 -14.86
N ALA A 164 -3.85 -6.92 -14.44
CA ALA A 164 -2.50 -6.99 -14.96
C ALA A 164 -1.84 -8.36 -14.70
N ALA A 165 -2.07 -8.94 -13.51
CA ALA A 165 -1.59 -10.28 -13.19
C ALA A 165 -2.28 -11.36 -14.06
N TYR A 166 -3.58 -11.23 -14.32
CA TYR A 166 -4.33 -12.14 -15.19
C TYR A 166 -3.84 -12.08 -16.65
N GLU A 167 -3.65 -10.87 -17.19
CA GLU A 167 -3.10 -10.66 -18.54
C GLU A 167 -1.75 -11.37 -18.67
N ARG A 168 -0.84 -11.10 -17.71
CA ARG A 168 0.49 -11.72 -17.68
C ARG A 168 0.43 -13.25 -17.60
N LEU A 169 -0.39 -13.79 -16.70
CA LEU A 169 -0.47 -15.25 -16.55
C LEU A 169 -1.08 -15.89 -17.80
N THR A 170 -2.03 -15.23 -18.46
CA THR A 170 -2.60 -15.68 -19.73
C THR A 170 -1.50 -15.78 -20.79
N GLU A 171 -0.63 -14.78 -20.91
CA GLU A 171 0.55 -14.84 -21.79
C GLU A 171 1.47 -16.01 -21.39
N ALA A 172 1.70 -16.24 -20.10
CA ALA A 172 2.54 -17.35 -19.63
C ALA A 172 1.95 -18.74 -19.97
N PHE A 173 0.63 -18.90 -19.93
CA PHE A 173 -0.05 -20.12 -20.39
C PHE A 173 0.06 -20.28 -21.92
N ASP A 174 -0.14 -19.19 -22.67
CA ASP A 174 -0.07 -19.22 -24.14
C ASP A 174 1.37 -19.50 -24.64
N GLU A 175 2.39 -19.10 -23.87
CA GLU A 175 3.82 -19.41 -24.12
C GLU A 175 4.25 -20.80 -23.63
N GLY A 176 3.39 -21.53 -22.91
CA GLY A 176 3.70 -22.85 -22.35
C GLY A 176 4.67 -22.84 -21.16
N ARG A 177 4.86 -21.68 -20.49
CA ARG A 177 5.63 -21.57 -19.24
C ARG A 177 4.90 -22.16 -18.03
N LEU A 178 3.57 -22.21 -18.12
CA LEU A 178 2.67 -22.79 -17.12
C LEU A 178 1.91 -23.98 -17.70
N PRO A 179 1.47 -24.94 -16.87
CA PRO A 179 0.75 -26.12 -17.33
C PRO A 179 -0.59 -25.73 -17.98
N ILE A 180 -0.91 -26.31 -19.13
CA ILE A 180 -2.13 -26.01 -19.90
C ILE A 180 -3.38 -26.45 -19.15
#